data_AF-A0AAE3AQZ1-F1
#
_entry.id   AF-A0AAE3AQZ1-F1
#
_cell.length_a   1.000
_cell.length_b   1.000
_cell.length_c   1.000
_cell.angle_alpha   90.00
_cell.angle_beta   90.00
_cell.angle_gamma   90.00
#
_symmetry.space_group_name_H-M   'P 1'
#
loop_
_entity.id
_entity.type
_entity.pdbx_description
1 polymer ?
#
loop_
_entity_poly.entity_id
_entity_poly.type
_entity_poly.pdbx_seq_one_letter_code
_entity_poly.pdbx_strand_id
1 'polypeptide(L)'
;MAQTGKECVEFLENARNAVEALAVVEDREKQLIQDEGKKKKLLEMERKQVAELVTQTIKKRRDEIDSSYDTEIGKAQEQLKKARARREKAKNQGVKERIAEETFELHSHNKELRLRMKTVFRQNHVPGFCKSRLYYSLFFPRWIKEFLTLLLFVAVLFVALPCGIYLLIPNHRTIYLAGIYALDILIFGGMYVGLSNHTKMRYMEPLKEGRQILDEIHANDRKIRVITSTIRKDRNESFYDLEKYDDEIARIQQELSSVALKKKDTLNTFENVTKTILQDEIEHNHEADLVRLQNEYEEVRSQLKKTSTEVKERRLDLADHYSTYLGREFLDPLKIQDLKGMIERGEASNISEAIEVYRTKAKVVTVQK
;
A
#
# COMPACT_ATOMS: atom_id res chain seq x y z
N MET A 1 49.06 65.58 -47.37
CA MET A 1 50.17 65.07 -48.20
C MET A 1 49.55 64.42 -49.41
N ALA A 2 50.03 64.71 -50.62
CA ALA A 2 49.52 64.07 -51.83
C ALA A 2 49.92 62.58 -51.77
N GLN A 3 48.99 61.72 -51.36
CA GLN A 3 49.17 60.28 -51.46
C GLN A 3 49.32 59.95 -52.94
N THR A 4 50.41 59.30 -53.32
CA THR A 4 50.54 58.84 -54.71
C THR A 4 49.51 57.71 -54.93
N GLY A 5 48.91 57.60 -56.12
CA GLY A 5 47.90 56.56 -56.38
C GLY A 5 48.36 55.13 -56.02
N LYS A 6 49.67 54.89 -56.04
CA LYS A 6 50.29 53.64 -55.56
C LYS A 6 50.18 53.44 -54.05
N GLU A 7 50.41 54.49 -53.25
CA GLU A 7 50.29 54.44 -51.78
C GLU A 7 48.85 54.18 -51.32
N CYS A 8 47.86 54.75 -52.01
CA CYS A 8 46.45 54.48 -51.73
C CYS A 8 46.08 53.02 -52.05
N VAL A 9 46.59 52.47 -53.15
CA VAL A 9 46.35 51.08 -53.55
C VAL A 9 46.99 50.11 -52.55
N GLU A 10 48.23 50.36 -52.13
CA GLU A 10 48.92 49.56 -51.11
C GLU A 10 48.22 49.63 -49.74
N PHE A 11 47.73 50.80 -49.33
CA PHE A 11 46.91 50.96 -48.13
C PHE A 11 45.62 50.13 -48.20
N LEU A 12 44.91 50.16 -49.33
CA LEU A 12 43.68 49.39 -49.54
C LEU A 12 43.95 47.88 -49.58
N GLU A 13 45.06 47.43 -50.16
CA GLU A 13 45.47 46.02 -50.09
C GLU A 13 45.73 45.57 -48.65
N ASN A 14 46.47 46.37 -47.88
CA ASN A 14 46.76 46.07 -46.48
C ASN A 14 45.48 46.07 -45.64
N ALA A 15 44.56 47.02 -45.87
CA ALA A 15 43.25 47.05 -45.24
C ALA A 15 42.42 45.80 -45.58
N ARG A 16 42.38 45.38 -46.86
CA ARG A 16 41.66 44.18 -47.30
C ARG A 16 42.19 42.92 -46.61
N ASN A 17 43.52 42.77 -46.61
CA ASN A 17 44.17 41.62 -45.97
C ASN A 17 43.92 41.60 -44.45
N ALA A 18 43.89 42.76 -43.79
CA ALA A 18 43.57 42.87 -42.37
C ALA A 18 42.12 42.50 -42.06
N VAL A 19 41.16 42.91 -42.90
CA VAL A 19 39.73 42.55 -42.76
C VAL A 19 39.51 41.05 -43.01
N GLU A 20 40.13 40.48 -44.04
CA GLU A 20 40.06 39.04 -44.31
C GLU A 20 40.68 38.22 -43.17
N ALA A 21 41.85 38.65 -42.65
CA ALA A 21 42.50 38.01 -41.52
C ALA A 21 41.68 38.12 -40.22
N LEU A 22 40.93 39.21 -40.02
CA LEU A 22 39.98 39.34 -38.91
C LEU A 22 38.80 38.38 -39.09
N ALA A 23 38.21 38.31 -40.28
CA ALA A 23 37.06 37.44 -40.57
C ALA A 23 37.36 35.95 -40.31
N VAL A 24 38.56 35.48 -40.69
CA VAL A 24 39.00 34.10 -40.42
C VAL A 24 39.05 33.80 -38.91
N VAL A 25 39.55 34.74 -38.11
CA VAL A 25 39.63 34.55 -36.65
C VAL A 25 38.27 34.71 -35.98
N GLU A 26 37.40 35.61 -36.47
CA GLU A 26 36.02 35.72 -36.01
C GLU A 26 35.21 34.44 -36.28
N ASP A 27 35.41 33.79 -37.43
CA ASP A 27 34.76 32.51 -37.72
C ASP A 27 35.32 31.37 -36.86
N ARG A 28 36.63 31.37 -36.58
CA ARG A 28 37.23 30.46 -35.61
C ARG A 28 36.69 30.68 -34.18
N GLU A 29 36.49 31.93 -33.76
CA GLU A 29 35.89 32.27 -32.47
C GLU A 29 34.45 31.72 -32.38
N LYS A 30 33.63 31.90 -33.42
CA LYS A 30 32.26 31.33 -33.46
C LYS A 30 32.25 29.81 -33.32
N GLN A 31 33.17 29.12 -34.01
CA GLN A 31 33.31 27.65 -33.89
C GLN A 31 33.69 27.25 -32.45
N LEU A 32 34.67 27.92 -31.85
CA LEU A 32 35.10 27.66 -30.48
C LEU A 32 34.01 27.94 -29.45
N ILE A 33 33.17 28.97 -29.64
CA ILE A 33 31.98 29.23 -28.79
C ILE A 33 31.00 28.05 -28.87
N GLN A 34 30.74 27.54 -30.08
CA GLN A 34 29.83 26.41 -30.25
C GLN A 34 30.38 25.15 -29.58
N ASP A 35 31.67 24.89 -29.73
CA ASP A 35 32.33 23.71 -29.18
C ASP A 35 32.50 23.79 -27.66
N GLU A 36 32.80 24.96 -27.09
CA GLU A 36 32.75 25.19 -25.64
C GLU A 36 31.35 24.84 -25.11
N GLY A 37 30.29 25.33 -25.77
CA GLY A 37 28.91 25.05 -25.38
C GLY A 37 28.56 23.56 -25.45
N LYS A 38 29.02 22.83 -26.48
CA LYS A 38 28.82 21.38 -26.59
C LYS A 38 29.57 20.63 -25.49
N LYS A 39 30.86 20.92 -25.30
CA LYS A 39 31.71 20.24 -24.30
C LYS A 39 31.22 20.49 -22.88
N LYS A 40 30.80 21.71 -22.56
CA LYS A 40 30.18 22.04 -21.27
C LYS A 40 28.93 21.22 -21.01
N LYS A 41 28.02 21.11 -21.99
CA LYS A 41 26.80 20.29 -21.86
C LYS A 41 27.11 18.81 -21.65
N LEU A 42 28.11 18.27 -22.36
CA LEU A 42 28.53 16.88 -22.17
C LEU A 42 29.07 16.64 -20.77
N LEU A 43 29.92 17.53 -20.26
CA LEU A 43 30.45 17.44 -18.89
C LEU A 43 29.34 17.53 -17.84
N GLU A 44 28.40 18.48 -17.98
CA GLU A 44 27.26 18.61 -17.06
C GLU A 44 26.34 17.38 -17.10
N MET A 45 26.12 16.83 -18.30
CA MET A 45 25.34 15.61 -18.48
C MET A 45 26.01 14.41 -17.80
N GLU A 46 27.31 14.21 -17.99
CA GLU A 46 28.07 13.12 -17.36
C GLU A 46 28.03 13.24 -15.84
N ARG A 47 28.30 14.42 -15.29
CA ARG A 47 28.20 14.68 -13.83
C ARG A 47 26.81 14.35 -13.29
N LYS A 48 25.75 14.70 -14.03
CA LYS A 48 24.38 14.39 -13.64
C LYS A 48 24.10 12.88 -13.70
N GLN A 49 24.59 12.18 -14.71
CA GLN A 49 24.45 10.74 -14.83
C GLN A 49 25.14 10.00 -13.68
N VAL A 50 26.35 10.42 -13.30
CA VAL A 50 27.06 9.86 -12.14
C VAL A 50 26.27 10.10 -10.85
N ALA A 51 25.81 11.33 -10.60
CA ALA A 51 25.01 11.64 -9.40
C ALA A 51 23.69 10.86 -9.33
N GLU A 52 23.04 10.65 -10.48
CA GLU A 52 21.83 9.83 -10.57
C GLU A 52 22.13 8.34 -10.32
N LEU A 53 23.22 7.81 -10.88
CA LEU A 53 23.68 6.44 -10.66
C LEU A 53 23.97 6.18 -9.17
N VAL A 54 24.65 7.10 -8.50
CA VAL A 54 24.91 7.06 -7.04
C VAL A 54 23.58 6.98 -6.29
N THR A 55 22.66 7.90 -6.57
CA THR A 55 21.36 7.98 -5.88
C THR A 55 20.53 6.71 -6.08
N GLN A 56 20.44 6.23 -7.33
CA GLN A 56 19.70 5.02 -7.67
C GLN A 56 20.32 3.78 -7.03
N THR A 57 21.65 3.66 -7.02
CA THR A 57 22.35 2.52 -6.42
C THR A 57 22.16 2.48 -4.90
N ILE A 58 22.37 3.60 -4.21
CA ILE A 58 22.15 3.71 -2.76
C ILE A 58 20.71 3.33 -2.41
N LYS A 59 19.74 3.89 -3.14
CA LYS A 59 18.32 3.59 -2.92
C LYS A 59 18.03 2.11 -3.12
N LYS A 60 18.49 1.52 -4.23
CA LYS A 60 18.28 0.11 -4.54
C LYS A 60 18.86 -0.80 -3.45
N ARG A 61 20.09 -0.55 -3.00
CA ARG A 61 20.74 -1.35 -1.95
C ARG A 61 20.03 -1.22 -0.60
N ARG A 62 19.59 -0.02 -0.24
CA ARG A 62 18.80 0.22 0.96
C ARG A 62 17.48 -0.56 0.93
N ASP A 63 16.76 -0.47 -0.19
CA ASP A 63 15.47 -1.14 -0.37
C ASP A 63 15.63 -2.68 -0.39
N GLU A 64 16.71 -3.21 -0.96
CA GLU A 64 17.07 -4.63 -0.91
C GLU A 64 17.29 -5.12 0.53
N ILE A 65 18.02 -4.35 1.35
CA ILE A 65 18.22 -4.66 2.78
C ILE A 65 16.88 -4.62 3.52
N ASP A 66 16.11 -3.55 3.33
CA ASP A 66 14.83 -3.33 4.00
C ASP A 66 13.84 -4.47 3.70
N SER A 67 13.69 -4.82 2.42
CA SER A 67 12.82 -5.88 1.93
C SER A 67 13.23 -7.27 2.44
N SER A 68 14.54 -7.55 2.51
CA SER A 68 15.04 -8.83 3.02
C SER A 68 14.68 -9.02 4.50
N TYR A 69 14.89 -7.99 5.32
CA TYR A 69 14.51 -8.04 6.74
C TYR A 69 13.00 -8.07 6.95
N ASP A 70 12.22 -7.29 6.19
CA ASP A 70 10.76 -7.30 6.29
C ASP A 70 10.16 -8.66 5.94
N THR A 71 10.75 -9.37 4.98
CA THR A 71 10.35 -10.74 4.64
C THR A 71 10.53 -11.69 5.82
N GLU A 72 11.68 -11.64 6.51
CA GLU A 72 11.95 -12.48 7.68
C GLU A 72 11.09 -12.10 8.90
N ILE A 73 10.89 -10.79 9.13
CA ILE A 73 9.94 -10.31 10.16
C ILE A 73 8.53 -10.82 9.86
N GLY A 74 8.09 -10.77 8.60
CA GLY A 74 6.79 -11.29 8.17
C GLY A 74 6.63 -12.79 8.45
N LYS A 75 7.66 -13.59 8.13
CA LYS A 75 7.66 -15.04 8.45
C LYS A 75 7.57 -15.29 9.96
N ALA A 76 8.35 -14.58 10.77
CA ALA A 76 8.33 -14.70 12.23
C ALA A 76 6.97 -14.29 12.81
N GLN A 77 6.34 -13.22 12.29
CA GLN A 77 4.99 -12.80 12.67
C GLN A 77 3.94 -13.85 12.33
N GLU A 78 4.04 -14.50 11.17
CA GLU A 78 3.13 -15.58 10.79
C GLU A 78 3.28 -16.79 11.72
N GLN A 79 4.52 -17.17 12.04
CA GLN A 79 4.81 -18.23 13.01
C GLN A 79 4.24 -17.89 14.39
N LEU A 80 4.41 -16.65 14.86
CA LEU A 80 3.84 -16.17 16.12
C LEU A 80 2.31 -16.29 16.14
N LYS A 81 1.64 -15.93 15.04
CA LYS A 81 0.19 -16.08 14.89
C LYS A 81 -0.23 -17.55 14.95
N LYS A 82 0.52 -18.45 14.31
CA LYS A 82 0.27 -19.90 14.34
C LYS A 82 0.48 -20.47 15.75
N ALA A 83 1.55 -20.09 16.45
CA ALA A 83 1.83 -20.51 17.81
C ALA A 83 0.72 -20.08 18.79
N ARG A 84 0.28 -18.81 18.72
CA ARG A 84 -0.86 -18.29 19.49
C ARG A 84 -2.15 -19.07 19.21
N ALA A 85 -2.43 -19.38 17.94
CA ALA A 85 -3.60 -20.16 17.58
C ALA A 85 -3.54 -21.61 18.12
N ARG A 86 -2.35 -22.22 18.17
CA ARG A 86 -2.14 -23.54 18.79
C ARG A 86 -2.37 -23.49 20.30
N ARG A 87 -1.83 -22.49 20.99
CA ARG A 87 -2.06 -22.25 22.42
C ARG A 87 -3.55 -22.12 22.74
N GLU A 88 -4.27 -21.28 22.00
CA GLU A 88 -5.72 -21.10 22.21
C GLU A 88 -6.51 -22.38 21.93
N LYS A 89 -6.11 -23.20 20.95
CA LYS A 89 -6.72 -24.51 20.73
C LYS A 89 -6.48 -25.45 21.90
N ALA A 90 -5.25 -25.51 22.41
CA ALA A 90 -4.90 -26.33 23.58
C ALA A 90 -5.69 -25.89 24.82
N LYS A 91 -5.77 -24.58 25.09
CA LYS A 91 -6.60 -24.02 26.16
C LYS A 91 -8.08 -24.40 26.02
N ASN A 92 -8.65 -24.22 24.83
CA ASN A 92 -10.06 -24.56 24.58
C ASN A 92 -10.31 -26.07 24.74
N GLN A 93 -9.33 -26.90 24.43
CA GLN A 93 -9.39 -28.34 24.66
C GLN A 93 -9.34 -28.66 26.16
N GLY A 94 -8.39 -28.09 26.91
CA GLY A 94 -8.30 -28.26 28.36
C GLY A 94 -9.56 -27.78 29.09
N VAL A 95 -10.16 -26.67 28.68
CA VAL A 95 -11.45 -26.21 29.21
C VAL A 95 -12.56 -27.24 29.00
N LYS A 96 -12.62 -27.88 27.83
CA LYS A 96 -13.61 -28.92 27.55
C LYS A 96 -13.38 -30.18 28.38
N GLU A 97 -12.13 -30.59 28.52
CA GLU A 97 -11.73 -31.76 29.32
C GLU A 97 -12.06 -31.52 30.80
N ARG A 98 -11.72 -30.35 31.34
CA ARG A 98 -12.08 -29.96 32.71
C ARG A 98 -13.59 -29.90 32.94
N ILE A 99 -14.36 -29.36 31.99
CA ILE A 99 -15.84 -29.40 32.08
C ILE A 99 -16.32 -30.85 32.10
N ALA A 100 -15.78 -31.71 31.23
CA ALA A 100 -16.19 -33.11 31.15
C ALA A 100 -15.86 -33.86 32.45
N GLU A 101 -14.69 -33.62 33.04
CA GLU A 101 -14.23 -34.22 34.30
C GLU A 101 -15.05 -33.71 35.50
N GLU A 102 -15.14 -32.39 35.71
CA GLU A 102 -15.88 -31.80 36.84
C GLU A 102 -17.40 -32.07 36.79
N THR A 103 -17.95 -32.34 35.60
CA THR A 103 -19.39 -32.65 35.45
C THR A 103 -19.66 -34.15 35.27
N PHE A 104 -18.62 -34.99 35.28
CA PHE A 104 -18.74 -36.43 35.03
C PHE A 104 -19.67 -37.12 36.03
N GLU A 105 -19.52 -36.82 37.33
CA GLU A 105 -20.35 -37.40 38.38
C GLU A 105 -21.83 -37.01 38.24
N LEU A 106 -22.11 -35.74 37.94
CA LEU A 106 -23.47 -35.25 37.73
C LEU A 106 -24.12 -35.88 36.50
N HIS A 107 -23.36 -36.08 35.41
CA HIS A 107 -23.83 -36.79 34.23
C HIS A 107 -24.11 -38.27 34.50
N SER A 108 -23.22 -38.93 35.25
CA SER A 108 -23.36 -40.33 35.65
C SER A 108 -24.56 -40.53 36.58
N HIS A 109 -24.73 -39.66 37.57
CA HIS A 109 -25.88 -39.67 38.47
C HIS A 109 -27.19 -39.40 37.72
N ASN A 110 -27.21 -38.46 36.77
CA ASN A 110 -28.37 -38.25 35.90
C ASN A 110 -28.73 -39.50 35.06
N LYS A 111 -27.73 -40.27 34.62
CA LYS A 111 -27.95 -41.54 33.91
C LYS A 111 -28.57 -42.58 34.84
N GLU A 112 -28.06 -42.70 36.06
CA GLU A 112 -28.59 -43.57 37.10
C GLU A 112 -30.04 -43.22 37.46
N LEU A 113 -30.34 -41.94 37.68
CA LEU A 113 -31.70 -41.43 37.93
C LEU A 113 -32.69 -41.82 36.83
N ARG A 114 -32.28 -41.70 35.55
CA ARG A 114 -33.11 -42.14 34.40
C ARG A 114 -33.33 -43.66 34.39
N LEU A 115 -32.35 -44.45 34.80
CA LEU A 115 -32.48 -45.91 34.93
C LEU A 115 -33.39 -46.28 36.10
N ARG A 116 -33.26 -45.61 37.24
CA ARG A 116 -34.16 -45.75 38.39
C ARG A 116 -35.60 -45.46 37.99
N MET A 117 -35.84 -44.34 37.29
CA MET A 117 -37.15 -43.98 36.74
C MET A 117 -37.74 -45.09 35.85
N LYS A 118 -36.93 -45.64 34.95
CA LYS A 118 -37.36 -46.75 34.07
C LYS A 118 -37.71 -48.00 34.88
N THR A 119 -36.99 -48.28 35.96
CA THR A 119 -37.19 -49.44 36.83
C THR A 119 -38.47 -49.31 37.65
N VAL A 120 -38.68 -48.16 38.30
CA VAL A 120 -39.90 -47.85 39.06
C VAL A 120 -41.15 -48.00 38.18
N PHE A 121 -41.10 -47.46 36.96
CA PHE A 121 -42.22 -47.54 36.02
C PHE A 121 -42.48 -48.96 35.53
N ARG A 122 -41.43 -49.77 35.35
CA ARG A 122 -41.56 -51.17 34.94
C ARG A 122 -42.13 -52.03 36.07
N GLN A 123 -41.65 -51.87 37.30
CA GLN A 123 -42.11 -52.63 38.46
C GLN A 123 -43.60 -52.38 38.74
N ASN A 124 -44.03 -51.11 38.64
CA ASN A 124 -45.42 -50.72 38.89
C ASN A 124 -46.33 -50.85 37.64
N HIS A 125 -45.85 -51.48 36.55
CA HIS A 125 -46.59 -51.68 35.31
C HIS A 125 -47.21 -50.39 34.73
N VAL A 126 -46.53 -49.26 34.91
CA VAL A 126 -46.98 -47.95 34.42
C VAL A 126 -46.81 -47.89 32.91
N PRO A 127 -47.83 -47.44 32.15
CA PRO A 127 -47.71 -47.25 30.71
C PRO A 127 -46.51 -46.38 30.31
N GLY A 128 -45.80 -46.76 29.25
CA GLY A 128 -44.57 -46.09 28.82
C GLY A 128 -44.73 -44.59 28.48
N PHE A 129 -45.92 -44.16 28.08
CA PHE A 129 -46.21 -42.75 27.76
C PHE A 129 -46.16 -41.84 29.01
N CYS A 130 -46.49 -42.36 30.19
CA CYS A 130 -46.46 -41.61 31.46
C CYS A 130 -45.04 -41.18 31.86
N LYS A 131 -44.01 -41.88 31.34
CA LYS A 131 -42.60 -41.56 31.59
C LYS A 131 -42.11 -40.39 30.71
N SER A 132 -42.88 -40.00 29.71
CA SER A 132 -42.46 -38.97 28.76
C SER A 132 -42.39 -37.59 29.40
N ARG A 133 -41.48 -36.75 28.92
CA ARG A 133 -41.35 -35.36 29.37
C ARG A 133 -42.62 -34.54 29.10
N LEU A 134 -43.32 -34.85 28.00
CA LEU A 134 -44.58 -34.20 27.64
C LEU A 134 -45.68 -34.53 28.65
N TYR A 135 -45.82 -35.79 29.07
CA TYR A 135 -46.78 -36.17 30.11
C TYR A 135 -46.58 -35.36 31.39
N TYR A 136 -45.34 -35.25 31.87
CA TYR A 136 -45.04 -34.46 33.05
C TYR A 136 -45.27 -32.95 32.86
N SER A 137 -44.96 -32.42 31.67
CA SER A 137 -45.19 -31.01 31.37
C SER A 137 -46.68 -30.66 31.33
N LEU A 138 -47.53 -31.60 30.90
CA LEU A 138 -48.97 -31.40 30.79
C LEU A 138 -49.69 -31.59 32.15
N PHE A 139 -49.36 -32.67 32.87
CA PHE A 139 -50.13 -33.08 34.06
C PHE A 139 -49.50 -32.68 35.41
N PHE A 140 -48.20 -32.37 35.42
CA PHE A 140 -47.42 -31.98 36.62
C PHE A 140 -46.35 -30.90 36.30
N PRO A 141 -46.75 -29.73 35.72
CA PRO A 141 -45.82 -28.64 35.45
C PRO A 141 -45.27 -28.04 36.75
N ARG A 142 -43.94 -27.93 36.86
CA ARG A 142 -43.25 -27.29 38.00
C ARG A 142 -42.40 -26.09 37.60
N TRP A 143 -41.88 -26.09 36.38
CA TRP A 143 -40.90 -25.09 35.94
C TRP A 143 -41.47 -24.24 34.80
N ILE A 144 -40.96 -23.00 34.63
CA ILE A 144 -41.43 -22.05 33.61
C ILE A 144 -41.48 -22.66 32.20
N LYS A 145 -40.49 -23.46 31.81
CA LYS A 145 -40.47 -24.13 30.49
C LYS A 145 -41.59 -25.15 30.32
N GLU A 146 -41.97 -25.86 31.40
CA GLU A 146 -43.06 -26.82 31.37
C GLU A 146 -44.41 -26.10 31.31
N PHE A 147 -44.58 -25.01 32.06
CA PHE A 147 -45.74 -24.13 31.95
C PHE A 147 -45.88 -23.53 30.54
N LEU A 148 -44.78 -23.12 29.92
CA LEU A 148 -44.80 -22.64 28.54
C LEU A 148 -45.19 -23.74 27.56
N THR A 149 -44.73 -24.97 27.79
CA THR A 149 -45.10 -26.14 26.96
C THR A 149 -46.58 -26.45 27.10
N LEU A 150 -47.11 -26.41 28.32
CA LEU A 150 -48.54 -26.57 28.59
C LEU A 150 -49.35 -25.44 27.94
N LEU A 151 -48.92 -24.18 28.07
CA LEU A 151 -49.57 -23.03 27.45
C LEU A 151 -49.61 -23.18 25.92
N LEU A 152 -48.49 -23.58 25.32
CA LEU A 152 -48.42 -23.83 23.88
C LEU A 152 -49.36 -24.97 23.47
N PHE A 153 -49.41 -26.05 24.24
CA PHE A 153 -50.31 -27.17 23.98
C PHE A 153 -51.78 -26.75 24.05
N VAL A 154 -52.16 -25.96 25.07
CA VAL A 154 -53.50 -25.38 25.21
C VAL A 154 -53.80 -24.41 24.06
N ALA A 155 -52.87 -23.55 23.66
CA ALA A 155 -53.06 -22.63 22.55
C ALA A 155 -53.22 -23.37 21.20
N VAL A 156 -52.46 -24.44 20.97
CA VAL A 156 -52.60 -25.26 19.77
C VAL A 156 -53.96 -25.94 19.73
N LEU A 157 -54.37 -26.58 20.84
CA LEU A 157 -55.63 -27.31 20.89
C LEU A 157 -56.85 -26.39 20.90
N PHE A 158 -56.85 -25.34 21.69
CA PHE A 158 -58.04 -24.51 21.92
C PHE A 158 -58.03 -23.19 21.16
N VAL A 159 -56.99 -22.87 20.39
CA VAL A 159 -57.00 -21.66 19.53
C VAL A 159 -56.70 -22.06 18.10
N ALA A 160 -55.54 -22.65 17.84
CA ALA A 160 -55.11 -22.94 16.48
C ALA A 160 -56.00 -23.98 15.78
N LEU A 161 -56.41 -25.03 16.48
CA LEU A 161 -57.23 -26.11 15.92
C LEU A 161 -58.68 -25.65 15.63
N PRO A 162 -59.44 -25.04 16.57
CA PRO A 162 -60.75 -24.45 16.29
C PRO A 162 -60.72 -23.38 15.19
N CYS A 163 -59.73 -22.48 15.21
CA CYS A 163 -59.58 -21.46 14.17
C CYS A 163 -59.26 -22.07 12.81
N GLY A 164 -58.36 -23.07 12.76
CA GLY A 164 -58.02 -23.77 11.52
C GLY A 164 -59.22 -24.48 10.90
N ILE A 165 -60.01 -25.19 11.70
CA ILE A 165 -61.24 -25.86 11.25
C ILE A 165 -62.28 -24.83 10.77
N TYR A 166 -62.45 -23.73 11.49
CA TYR A 166 -63.40 -22.67 11.11
C TYR A 166 -63.04 -21.99 9.78
N LEU A 167 -61.76 -21.78 9.51
CA LEU A 167 -61.27 -21.18 8.25
C LEU A 167 -61.44 -22.12 7.05
N LEU A 168 -61.50 -23.43 7.25
CA LEU A 168 -61.70 -24.43 6.19
C LEU A 168 -63.17 -24.57 5.75
N ILE A 169 -64.13 -24.00 6.49
CA ILE A 169 -65.57 -24.10 6.18
C ILE A 169 -65.98 -22.92 5.28
N PRO A 170 -66.52 -23.16 4.07
CA PRO A 170 -66.83 -22.11 3.09
C PRO A 170 -68.00 -21.17 3.44
N ASN A 171 -68.60 -21.29 4.64
CA ASN A 171 -69.68 -20.43 5.14
C ASN A 171 -69.43 -20.05 6.61
N HIS A 172 -68.70 -18.96 6.86
CA HIS A 172 -68.26 -18.50 8.19
C HIS A 172 -69.40 -17.90 9.04
N ARG A 173 -70.37 -18.71 9.47
CA ARG A 173 -71.37 -18.30 10.48
C ARG A 173 -70.80 -18.47 11.89
N THR A 174 -71.03 -17.50 12.76
CA THR A 174 -70.57 -17.49 14.17
C THR A 174 -71.04 -18.72 14.97
N ILE A 175 -72.19 -19.30 14.61
CA ILE A 175 -72.73 -20.52 15.23
C ILE A 175 -71.81 -21.74 14.98
N TYR A 176 -71.15 -21.82 13.83
CA TYR A 176 -70.20 -22.91 13.55
C TYR A 176 -68.98 -22.81 14.45
N LEU A 177 -68.48 -21.60 14.73
CA LEU A 177 -67.37 -21.40 15.65
C LEU A 177 -67.74 -21.89 17.06
N ALA A 178 -68.90 -21.47 17.57
CA ALA A 178 -69.40 -21.93 18.87
C ALA A 178 -69.55 -23.45 18.95
N GLY A 179 -70.08 -24.08 17.89
CA GLY A 179 -70.20 -25.55 17.80
C GLY A 179 -68.85 -26.27 17.76
N ILE A 180 -67.87 -25.75 17.02
CA ILE A 180 -66.51 -26.31 16.94
C ILE A 180 -65.84 -26.26 18.32
N TYR A 181 -65.88 -25.13 19.02
CA TYR A 181 -65.34 -25.01 20.37
C TYR A 181 -66.03 -25.94 21.38
N ALA A 182 -67.37 -26.08 21.30
CA ALA A 182 -68.12 -26.98 22.18
C ALA A 182 -67.70 -28.44 21.97
N LEU A 183 -67.54 -28.87 20.71
CA LEU A 183 -67.11 -30.21 20.36
C LEU A 183 -65.64 -30.45 20.75
N ASP A 184 -64.76 -29.48 20.50
CA ASP A 184 -63.34 -29.53 20.82
C ASP A 184 -63.08 -29.67 22.33
N ILE A 185 -63.77 -28.87 23.16
CA ILE A 185 -63.69 -28.96 24.62
C ILE A 185 -64.24 -30.31 25.13
N LEU A 186 -65.33 -30.81 24.56
CA LEU A 186 -65.90 -32.10 24.97
C LEU A 186 -64.94 -33.25 24.64
N ILE A 187 -64.37 -33.27 23.43
CA ILE A 187 -63.46 -34.33 22.99
C ILE A 187 -62.10 -34.20 23.68
N PHE A 188 -61.38 -33.09 23.51
CA PHE A 188 -60.01 -32.95 24.03
C PHE A 188 -59.98 -32.66 25.53
N GLY A 189 -60.90 -31.84 26.05
CA GLY A 189 -61.04 -31.60 27.49
C GLY A 189 -61.50 -32.86 28.22
N GLY A 190 -62.50 -33.57 27.68
CA GLY A 190 -62.96 -34.86 28.20
C GLY A 190 -61.85 -35.93 28.18
N MET A 191 -61.12 -36.06 27.07
CA MET A 191 -59.98 -36.96 26.96
C MET A 191 -58.85 -36.60 27.94
N TYR A 192 -58.52 -35.31 28.10
CA TYR A 192 -57.51 -34.85 29.04
C TYR A 192 -57.87 -35.20 30.50
N VAL A 193 -59.11 -34.93 30.91
CA VAL A 193 -59.61 -35.26 32.25
C VAL A 193 -59.68 -36.78 32.45
N GLY A 194 -60.17 -37.53 31.46
CA GLY A 194 -60.24 -38.99 31.52
C GLY A 194 -58.87 -39.64 31.65
N LEU A 195 -57.90 -39.20 30.84
CA LEU A 195 -56.52 -39.70 30.90
C LEU A 195 -55.84 -39.31 32.22
N SER A 196 -56.04 -38.07 32.69
CA SER A 196 -55.54 -37.60 33.99
C SER A 196 -56.11 -38.47 35.12
N ASN A 197 -57.42 -38.68 35.16
CA ASN A 197 -58.06 -39.42 36.23
C ASN A 197 -57.65 -40.91 36.24
N HIS A 198 -57.65 -41.56 35.07
CA HIS A 198 -57.24 -42.96 34.95
C HIS A 198 -55.78 -43.19 35.35
N THR A 199 -54.88 -42.30 34.93
CA THR A 199 -53.44 -42.45 35.24
C THR A 199 -53.10 -42.03 36.66
N LYS A 200 -53.66 -40.92 37.15
CA LYS A 200 -53.41 -40.42 38.52
C LYS A 200 -54.01 -41.33 39.59
N MET A 201 -55.21 -41.86 39.41
CA MET A 201 -55.81 -42.75 40.44
C MET A 201 -55.07 -44.08 40.57
N ARG A 202 -54.53 -44.62 39.48
CA ARG A 202 -53.92 -45.95 39.44
C ARG A 202 -52.41 -45.97 39.71
N TYR A 203 -51.70 -44.90 39.36
CA TYR A 203 -50.24 -44.84 39.39
C TYR A 203 -49.69 -43.59 40.10
N MET A 204 -50.45 -42.97 41.02
CA MET A 204 -50.05 -41.72 41.68
C MET A 204 -48.64 -41.79 42.29
N GLU A 205 -48.36 -42.83 43.07
CA GLU A 205 -47.10 -42.96 43.81
C GLU A 205 -45.88 -43.10 42.86
N PRO A 206 -45.88 -44.02 41.87
CA PRO A 206 -44.84 -44.07 40.84
C PRO A 206 -44.68 -42.77 40.04
N LEU A 207 -45.78 -42.06 39.76
CA LEU A 207 -45.76 -40.79 39.03
C LEU A 207 -45.11 -39.68 39.86
N LYS A 208 -45.38 -39.60 41.16
CA LYS A 208 -44.74 -38.65 42.10
C LYS A 208 -43.25 -38.93 42.25
N GLU A 209 -42.86 -40.19 42.42
CA GLU A 209 -41.43 -40.57 42.48
C GLU A 209 -40.75 -40.19 41.16
N GLY A 210 -41.40 -40.43 40.03
CA GLY A 210 -40.89 -40.00 38.74
C GLY A 210 -40.75 -38.49 38.57
N ARG A 211 -41.63 -37.70 39.20
CA ARG A 211 -41.50 -36.23 39.25
C ARG A 211 -40.29 -35.82 40.09
N GLN A 212 -40.07 -36.44 41.24
CA GLN A 212 -38.90 -36.18 42.09
C GLN A 212 -37.60 -36.44 41.33
N ILE A 213 -37.52 -37.57 40.61
CA ILE A 213 -36.37 -37.90 39.76
C ILE A 213 -36.13 -36.83 38.68
N LEU A 214 -37.18 -36.33 38.02
CA LEU A 214 -37.05 -35.27 37.02
C LEU A 214 -36.59 -33.94 37.63
N ASP A 215 -36.99 -33.64 38.87
CA ASP A 215 -36.57 -32.43 39.57
C ASP A 215 -35.10 -32.50 40.02
N GLU A 216 -34.65 -33.67 40.46
CA GLU A 216 -33.24 -33.93 40.76
C GLU A 216 -32.37 -33.80 39.50
N ILE A 217 -32.80 -34.39 38.37
CA ILE A 217 -32.12 -34.23 37.08
C ILE A 217 -32.05 -32.74 36.69
N HIS A 218 -33.14 -31.99 36.84
CA HIS A 218 -33.15 -30.56 36.51
C HIS A 218 -32.25 -29.74 37.44
N ALA A 219 -32.15 -30.09 38.72
CA ALA A 219 -31.23 -29.47 39.67
C ALA A 219 -29.77 -29.76 39.29
N ASN A 220 -29.45 -31.00 38.90
CA ASN A 220 -28.12 -31.37 38.41
C ASN A 220 -27.79 -30.65 37.09
N ASP A 221 -28.72 -30.56 36.15
CA ASP A 221 -28.54 -29.80 34.91
C ASP A 221 -28.34 -28.29 35.15
N ARG A 222 -28.87 -27.74 36.26
CA ARG A 222 -28.51 -26.37 36.69
C ARG A 222 -27.08 -26.32 37.22
N LYS A 223 -26.68 -27.25 38.09
CA LYS A 223 -25.32 -27.33 38.63
C LYS A 223 -24.28 -27.46 37.51
N ILE A 224 -24.50 -28.36 36.55
CA ILE A 224 -23.67 -28.54 35.35
C ILE A 224 -23.52 -27.22 34.59
N ARG A 225 -24.62 -26.48 34.38
CA ARG A 225 -24.58 -25.17 33.70
C ARG A 225 -23.79 -24.13 34.48
N VAL A 226 -23.93 -24.09 35.80
CA VAL A 226 -23.15 -23.19 36.66
C VAL A 226 -21.66 -23.54 36.57
N ILE A 227 -21.28 -24.81 36.81
CA ILE A 227 -19.89 -25.29 36.69
C ILE A 227 -19.30 -24.94 35.32
N THR A 228 -20.02 -25.27 34.23
CA THR A 228 -19.60 -24.94 32.86
C THR A 228 -19.36 -23.44 32.68
N SER A 229 -20.25 -22.60 33.22
CA SER A 229 -20.13 -21.15 33.10
C SER A 229 -18.98 -20.59 33.95
N THR A 230 -18.73 -21.18 35.12
CA THR A 230 -17.63 -20.80 36.01
C THR A 230 -16.30 -21.14 35.37
N ILE A 231 -16.12 -22.37 34.86
CA ILE A 231 -14.88 -22.79 34.18
C ILE A 231 -14.60 -21.93 32.95
N ARG A 232 -15.62 -21.60 32.14
CA ARG A 232 -15.45 -20.73 30.96
C ARG A 232 -15.05 -19.29 31.29
N LYS A 233 -15.41 -18.80 32.48
CA LYS A 233 -15.06 -17.46 32.98
C LYS A 233 -13.80 -17.46 33.84
N ASP A 234 -13.29 -18.64 34.17
CA ASP A 234 -12.10 -18.79 34.99
C ASP A 234 -10.90 -18.19 34.26
N ARG A 235 -10.14 -17.37 34.98
CA ARG A 235 -8.92 -16.73 34.47
C ARG A 235 -7.69 -17.59 34.74
N ASN A 236 -7.78 -18.58 35.63
CA ASN A 236 -6.67 -19.44 35.95
C ASN A 236 -6.50 -20.52 34.86
N GLU A 237 -5.37 -20.46 34.16
CA GLU A 237 -5.02 -21.39 33.08
C GLU A 237 -3.99 -22.46 33.50
N SER A 238 -3.54 -22.44 34.76
CA SER A 238 -2.52 -23.39 35.26
C SER A 238 -2.91 -24.86 35.15
N PHE A 239 -4.20 -25.16 35.07
CA PHE A 239 -4.73 -26.51 34.87
C PHE A 239 -4.47 -27.09 33.47
N TYR A 240 -4.09 -26.28 32.48
CA TYR A 240 -4.08 -26.68 31.06
C TYR A 240 -2.68 -26.91 30.47
N ASP A 241 -1.63 -26.95 31.29
CA ASP A 241 -0.23 -27.19 30.87
C ASP A 241 0.18 -26.40 29.60
N LEU A 242 -0.05 -25.08 29.62
CA LEU A 242 0.19 -24.21 28.47
C LEU A 242 1.62 -23.67 28.38
N GLU A 243 2.47 -23.97 29.37
CA GLU A 243 3.82 -23.42 29.53
C GLU A 243 4.67 -23.66 28.28
N LYS A 244 4.62 -24.87 27.71
CA LYS A 244 5.32 -25.19 26.45
C LYS A 244 4.95 -24.24 25.30
N TYR A 245 3.69 -23.86 25.19
CA TYR A 245 3.23 -22.93 24.15
C TYR A 245 3.64 -21.48 24.46
N ASP A 246 3.62 -21.11 25.74
CA ASP A 246 4.07 -19.81 26.22
C ASP A 246 5.58 -19.62 25.97
N ASP A 247 6.39 -20.65 26.21
CA ASP A 247 7.82 -20.68 25.87
C ASP A 247 8.07 -20.57 24.36
N GLU A 248 7.31 -21.30 23.53
CA GLU A 248 7.40 -21.21 22.07
C GLU A 248 7.08 -19.79 21.59
N ILE A 249 6.01 -19.19 22.13
CA ILE A 249 5.62 -17.80 21.83
C ILE A 249 6.70 -16.82 22.26
N ALA A 250 7.24 -16.96 23.48
CA ALA A 250 8.27 -16.10 24.01
C ALA A 250 9.55 -16.16 23.16
N ARG A 251 9.97 -17.36 22.74
CA ARG A 251 11.13 -17.55 21.84
C ARG A 251 10.92 -16.85 20.50
N ILE A 252 9.75 -17.03 19.87
CA ILE A 252 9.44 -16.37 18.58
C ILE A 252 9.38 -14.84 18.75
N GLN A 253 8.83 -14.35 19.86
CA GLN A 253 8.81 -12.91 20.15
C GLN A 253 10.22 -12.35 20.35
N GLN A 254 11.07 -13.07 21.06
CA GLN A 254 12.47 -12.70 21.23
C GLN A 254 13.19 -12.69 19.89
N GLU A 255 13.01 -13.70 19.05
CA GLU A 255 13.57 -13.75 17.69
C GLU A 255 13.12 -12.54 16.87
N LEU A 256 11.82 -12.24 16.85
CA LEU A 256 11.26 -11.09 16.14
C LEU A 256 11.88 -9.77 16.61
N SER A 257 12.03 -9.58 17.93
CA SER A 257 12.69 -8.40 18.48
C SER A 257 14.16 -8.31 18.07
N SER A 258 14.86 -9.44 18.04
CA SER A 258 16.27 -9.50 17.65
C SER A 258 16.48 -9.19 16.17
N VAL A 259 15.58 -9.68 15.30
CA VAL A 259 15.60 -9.39 13.86
C VAL A 259 15.28 -7.92 13.59
N ALA A 260 14.29 -7.36 14.29
CA ALA A 260 13.96 -5.94 14.18
C ALA A 260 15.11 -5.02 14.62
N LEU A 261 15.82 -5.38 15.70
CA LEU A 261 17.03 -4.69 16.13
C LEU A 261 18.15 -4.80 15.08
N LYS A 262 18.44 -6.01 14.60
CA LYS A 262 19.44 -6.21 13.53
C LYS A 262 19.12 -5.44 12.25
N LYS A 263 17.84 -5.35 11.86
CA LYS A 263 17.38 -4.52 10.74
C LYS A 263 17.79 -3.06 10.95
N LYS A 264 17.47 -2.51 12.13
CA LYS A 264 17.80 -1.12 12.48
C LYS A 264 19.30 -0.88 12.48
N ASP A 265 20.09 -1.79 13.05
CA ASP A 265 21.54 -1.66 13.13
C ASP A 265 22.20 -1.77 11.75
N THR A 266 21.70 -2.68 10.89
CA THR A 266 22.18 -2.83 9.52
C THR A 266 21.87 -1.60 8.67
N LEU A 267 20.65 -1.06 8.77
CA LEU A 267 20.27 0.18 8.08
C LEU A 267 21.09 1.37 8.58
N ASN A 268 21.35 1.47 9.88
CA ASN A 268 22.21 2.51 10.44
C ASN A 268 23.65 2.41 9.89
N THR A 269 24.21 1.20 9.88
CA THR A 269 25.53 0.93 9.29
C THR A 269 25.56 1.27 7.81
N PHE A 270 24.49 0.95 7.08
CA PHE A 270 24.36 1.28 5.66
C PHE A 270 24.37 2.79 5.43
N GLU A 271 23.56 3.55 6.17
CA GLU A 271 23.46 5.02 6.00
C GLU A 271 24.74 5.76 6.39
N ASN A 272 25.44 5.28 7.43
CA ASN A 272 26.62 5.98 7.97
C ASN A 272 27.95 5.56 7.32
N VAL A 273 28.06 4.32 6.85
CA VAL A 273 29.33 3.76 6.35
C VAL A 273 29.21 3.33 4.90
N THR A 274 28.31 2.38 4.61
CA THR A 274 28.25 1.75 3.28
C THR A 274 27.84 2.73 2.18
N LYS A 275 26.96 3.69 2.49
CA LYS A 275 26.53 4.72 1.56
C LYS A 275 27.70 5.55 1.02
N THR A 276 28.58 5.99 1.90
CA THR A 276 29.77 6.78 1.52
C THR A 276 30.72 5.95 0.68
N ILE A 277 30.98 4.70 1.08
CA ILE A 277 31.83 3.78 0.31
C ILE A 277 31.29 3.57 -1.11
N LEU A 278 29.98 3.34 -1.25
CA LEU A 278 29.35 3.16 -2.57
C LEU A 278 29.39 4.43 -3.41
N GLN A 279 29.23 5.60 -2.78
CA GLN A 279 29.36 6.87 -3.46
C GLN A 279 30.80 7.05 -3.98
N ASP A 280 31.79 6.87 -3.11
CA ASP A 280 33.21 7.01 -3.47
C ASP A 280 33.61 6.01 -4.57
N GLU A 281 33.14 4.76 -4.50
CA GLU A 281 33.42 3.74 -5.52
C GLU A 281 32.85 4.13 -6.89
N ILE A 282 31.61 4.62 -6.93
CA ILE A 282 30.99 5.05 -8.19
C ILE A 282 31.67 6.32 -8.72
N GLU A 283 31.92 7.31 -7.87
CA GLU A 283 32.61 8.54 -8.27
C GLU A 283 34.02 8.25 -8.79
N HIS A 284 34.77 7.36 -8.13
CA HIS A 284 36.10 6.94 -8.57
C HIS A 284 36.09 6.23 -9.92
N ASN A 285 35.11 5.35 -10.17
CA ASN A 285 34.99 4.66 -11.45
C ASN A 285 34.74 5.61 -12.63
N HIS A 286 34.07 6.74 -12.40
CA HIS A 286 33.79 7.76 -13.41
C HIS A 286 34.78 8.94 -13.40
N GLU A 287 35.73 8.95 -12.46
CA GLU A 287 36.67 10.05 -12.25
C GLU A 287 37.53 10.31 -13.49
N ALA A 288 38.04 9.25 -14.13
CA ALA A 288 38.90 9.36 -15.30
C ALA A 288 38.17 10.02 -16.50
N ASP A 289 36.91 9.63 -16.74
CA ASP A 289 36.10 10.21 -17.81
C ASP A 289 35.71 11.65 -17.51
N LEU A 290 35.35 11.95 -16.27
CA LEU A 290 35.04 13.33 -15.82
C LEU A 290 36.26 14.25 -15.94
N VAL A 291 37.44 13.78 -15.54
CA VAL A 291 38.70 14.53 -15.69
C VAL A 291 39.03 14.72 -17.17
N ARG A 292 38.83 13.71 -18.02
CA ARG A 292 39.03 13.86 -19.47
C ARG A 292 38.10 14.93 -20.05
N LEU A 293 36.80 14.87 -19.77
CA LEU A 293 35.82 15.85 -20.26
C LEU A 293 36.09 17.25 -19.70
N GLN A 294 36.55 17.35 -18.44
CA GLN A 294 36.95 18.61 -17.83
C GLN A 294 38.15 19.23 -18.55
N ASN A 295 39.19 18.44 -18.82
CA ASN A 295 40.38 18.88 -19.53
C ASN A 295 40.05 19.35 -20.96
N GLU A 296 39.23 18.60 -21.70
CA GLU A 296 38.78 18.98 -23.04
C GLU A 296 37.99 20.30 -23.04
N TYR A 297 37.12 20.48 -22.04
CA TYR A 297 36.37 21.73 -21.87
C TYR A 297 37.30 22.90 -21.53
N GLU A 298 38.25 22.71 -20.61
CA GLU A 298 39.21 23.75 -20.22
C GLU A 298 40.16 24.13 -21.37
N GLU A 299 40.57 23.16 -22.19
CA GLU A 299 41.38 23.41 -23.37
C GLU A 299 40.64 24.28 -24.38
N VAL A 300 39.41 23.91 -24.77
CA VAL A 300 38.59 24.68 -25.71
C VAL A 300 38.29 26.08 -25.15
N ARG A 301 38.00 26.17 -23.84
CA ARG A 301 37.77 27.46 -23.17
C ARG A 301 39.03 28.35 -23.17
N SER A 302 40.21 27.77 -22.98
CA SER A 302 41.48 28.48 -23.05
C SER A 302 41.78 28.96 -24.47
N GLN A 303 41.55 28.11 -25.48
CA GLN A 303 41.67 28.47 -26.89
C GLN A 303 40.68 29.58 -27.28
N LEU A 304 39.44 29.50 -26.80
CA LEU A 304 38.42 30.53 -27.01
C LEU A 304 38.85 31.86 -26.38
N LYS A 305 39.38 31.84 -25.15
CA LYS A 305 39.86 33.06 -24.48
C LYS A 305 41.00 33.72 -25.27
N LYS A 306 41.97 32.94 -25.75
CA LYS A 306 43.09 33.44 -26.58
C LYS A 306 42.57 34.03 -27.89
N THR A 307 41.72 33.29 -28.60
CA THR A 307 41.15 33.72 -29.89
C THR A 307 40.28 34.96 -29.71
N SER A 308 39.48 35.05 -28.64
CA SER A 308 38.66 36.22 -28.34
C SER A 308 39.51 37.46 -28.03
N THR A 309 40.64 37.29 -27.34
CA THR A 309 41.61 38.39 -27.17
C THR A 309 42.22 38.80 -28.52
N GLU A 310 42.62 37.85 -29.36
CA GLU A 310 43.17 38.12 -30.69
C GLU A 310 42.15 38.84 -31.60
N VAL A 311 40.87 38.43 -31.59
CA VAL A 311 39.79 39.12 -32.30
C VAL A 311 39.65 40.55 -31.80
N LYS A 312 39.67 40.76 -30.48
CA LYS A 312 39.58 42.11 -29.89
C LYS A 312 40.76 42.98 -30.32
N GLU A 313 41.98 42.46 -30.23
CA GLU A 313 43.21 43.17 -30.62
C GLU A 313 43.18 43.53 -32.11
N ARG A 314 42.89 42.57 -33.00
CA ARG A 314 42.79 42.84 -34.45
C ARG A 314 41.65 43.78 -34.81
N ARG A 315 40.52 43.71 -34.11
CA ARG A 315 39.40 44.63 -34.32
C ARG A 315 39.76 46.05 -33.87
N LEU A 316 40.50 46.21 -32.78
CA LEU A 316 41.00 47.50 -32.32
C LEU A 316 42.06 48.06 -33.28
N ASP A 317 43.02 47.23 -33.70
CA ASP A 317 44.04 47.61 -34.69
C ASP A 317 43.42 48.06 -36.02
N LEU A 318 42.41 47.32 -36.49
CA LEU A 318 41.64 47.69 -37.68
C LEU A 318 40.90 49.02 -37.49
N ALA A 319 40.35 49.25 -36.29
CA ALA A 319 39.67 50.49 -35.96
C ALA A 319 40.64 51.69 -35.94
N ASP A 320 41.82 51.52 -35.35
CA ASP A 320 42.82 52.57 -35.19
C ASP A 320 43.48 52.96 -36.52
N HIS A 321 43.90 51.97 -37.33
CA HIS A 321 44.67 52.20 -38.56
C HIS A 321 43.84 52.37 -39.83
N TYR A 322 42.66 51.74 -39.92
CA TYR A 322 41.89 51.70 -41.17
C TYR A 322 40.51 52.33 -41.06
N SER A 323 39.80 52.16 -39.93
CA SER A 323 38.44 52.72 -39.77
C SER A 323 38.43 54.26 -39.75
N THR A 324 39.52 54.90 -39.37
CA THR A 324 39.69 56.36 -39.36
C THR A 324 39.70 56.96 -40.77
N TYR A 325 40.23 56.23 -41.77
CA TYR A 325 40.36 56.69 -43.15
C TYR A 325 39.27 56.15 -44.09
N LEU A 326 38.87 54.88 -43.91
CA LEU A 326 37.87 54.23 -44.76
C LEU A 326 36.45 54.41 -44.21
N GLY A 327 36.29 54.57 -42.90
CA GLY A 327 34.98 54.50 -42.25
C GLY A 327 34.48 53.05 -42.12
N ARG A 328 33.73 52.78 -41.05
CA ARG A 328 33.29 51.42 -40.69
C ARG A 328 32.48 50.70 -41.78
N GLU A 329 31.80 51.45 -42.65
CA GLU A 329 30.95 50.91 -43.72
C GLU A 329 31.73 50.31 -44.90
N PHE A 330 32.99 50.73 -45.07
CA PHE A 330 33.90 50.28 -46.13
C PHE A 330 34.93 49.26 -45.64
N LEU A 331 34.90 48.86 -44.37
CA LEU A 331 35.69 47.76 -43.83
C LEU A 331 35.08 46.40 -44.20
N ASP A 332 34.95 46.16 -45.50
CA ASP A 332 34.45 44.94 -46.10
C ASP A 332 35.36 44.54 -47.26
N PRO A 333 35.80 43.27 -47.37
CA PRO A 333 36.81 42.88 -48.37
C PRO A 333 36.39 43.19 -49.82
N LEU A 334 35.10 43.04 -50.15
CA LEU A 334 34.58 43.29 -51.49
C LEU A 334 34.53 44.79 -51.79
N LYS A 335 34.09 45.60 -50.82
CA LYS A 335 34.07 47.06 -50.98
C LYS A 335 35.47 47.66 -51.08
N ILE A 336 36.43 47.16 -50.29
CA ILE A 336 37.83 47.60 -50.37
C ILE A 336 38.43 47.24 -51.73
N GLN A 337 38.09 46.06 -52.26
CA GLN A 337 38.50 45.64 -53.60
C GLN A 337 37.93 46.54 -54.70
N ASP A 338 36.67 46.95 -54.58
CA ASP A 338 36.03 47.87 -55.52
C ASP A 338 36.67 49.26 -55.48
N LEU A 339 36.94 49.80 -54.28
CA LEU A 339 37.64 51.07 -54.10
C LEU A 339 39.05 51.03 -54.69
N LYS A 340 39.78 49.93 -54.47
CA LYS A 340 41.10 49.69 -55.07
C LYS A 340 41.02 49.71 -56.59
N GLY A 341 40.07 48.98 -57.17
CA GLY A 341 39.87 48.95 -58.62
C GLY A 341 39.50 50.32 -59.21
N MET A 342 38.77 51.17 -58.49
CA MET A 342 38.45 52.54 -58.93
C MET A 342 39.72 53.42 -59.00
N ILE A 343 40.63 53.28 -58.04
CA ILE A 343 41.90 54.01 -58.04
C ILE A 343 42.84 53.47 -59.13
N GLU A 344 42.91 52.15 -59.33
CA GLU A 344 43.73 51.52 -60.39
C GLU A 344 43.26 51.89 -61.82
N ARG A 345 41.95 52.10 -62.01
CA ARG A 345 41.38 52.57 -63.29
C ARG A 345 41.50 54.09 -63.51
N GLY A 346 42.04 54.83 -62.53
CA GLY A 346 42.16 56.29 -62.58
C GLY A 346 40.83 57.04 -62.41
N GLU A 347 39.79 56.38 -61.90
CA GLU A 347 38.47 56.99 -61.65
C GLU A 347 38.45 57.87 -60.39
N ALA A 348 39.45 57.74 -59.53
CA ALA A 348 39.63 58.53 -58.32
C ALA A 348 41.13 58.68 -57.99
N SER A 349 41.51 59.82 -57.42
CA SER A 349 42.90 60.18 -57.14
C SER A 349 43.31 59.89 -55.69
N ASN A 350 42.34 59.76 -54.78
CA ASN A 350 42.56 59.46 -53.37
C ASN A 350 41.41 58.61 -52.77
N ILE A 351 41.61 58.09 -51.57
CA ILE A 351 40.66 57.17 -50.89
C ILE A 351 39.30 57.82 -50.63
N SER A 352 39.26 59.09 -50.23
CA SER A 352 38.00 59.82 -49.96
C SER A 352 37.20 60.07 -51.24
N GLU A 353 37.86 60.41 -52.34
CA GLU A 353 37.26 60.58 -53.66
C GLU A 353 36.73 59.23 -54.20
N ALA A 354 37.49 58.15 -54.01
CA ALA A 354 37.04 56.80 -54.37
C ALA A 354 35.76 56.40 -53.60
N ILE A 355 35.67 56.74 -52.31
CA ILE A 355 34.48 56.53 -51.47
C ILE A 355 33.28 57.34 -51.98
N GLU A 356 33.47 58.60 -52.35
CA GLU A 356 32.39 59.44 -52.91
C GLU A 356 31.89 58.90 -54.24
N VAL A 357 32.80 58.51 -55.13
CA VAL A 357 32.49 57.89 -56.43
C VAL A 357 31.75 56.57 -56.24
N TYR A 358 32.18 55.72 -55.29
CA TYR A 358 31.49 54.49 -54.94
C TYR A 358 30.06 54.77 -54.46
N ARG A 359 29.88 55.74 -53.56
CA ARG A 359 28.55 56.14 -53.04
C ARG A 359 27.66 56.73 -54.13
N THR A 360 28.20 57.53 -55.06
CA THR A 360 27.41 58.08 -56.19
C THR A 360 27.00 56.98 -57.16
N LYS A 361 27.90 56.07 -57.53
CA LYS A 361 27.58 54.91 -58.36
C LYS A 361 26.52 54.01 -57.72
N ALA A 362 26.62 53.75 -56.41
CA ALA A 362 25.63 52.98 -55.67
C ALA A 362 24.24 53.67 -55.61
N LYS A 363 24.21 55.00 -55.46
CA LYS A 363 22.96 55.79 -55.51
C LYS A 363 22.32 55.75 -56.90
N VAL A 364 23.10 55.85 -57.98
CA VAL A 364 22.59 55.80 -59.36
C VAL A 364 21.94 54.44 -59.67
N VAL A 365 22.53 53.34 -59.20
CA VAL A 365 21.98 51.98 -59.37
C VAL A 365 20.68 51.77 -58.56
N THR A 366 20.55 52.43 -57.41
CA THR A 366 19.35 52.31 -56.55
C THR A 366 18.19 53.17 -57.06
N VAL A 367 18.46 54.22 -57.85
CA VAL A 367 17.45 55.12 -58.45
C VAL A 367 16.91 54.59 -59.79
N GLN A 368 17.57 53.60 -60.40
CA GLN A 368 17.15 52.94 -61.65
C GLN A 368 16.41 51.60 -61.45
N LYS A 369 16.18 51.20 -60.21
CA LYS A 369 15.23 50.13 -59.83
C LYS A 369 14.04 50.78 -59.14
#